data_AF-A0A024U408-F1
#
_entry.id   AF-A0A024U408-F1
#
_cell.length_a   1.000
_cell.length_b   1.000
_cell.length_c   1.000
_cell.angle_alpha   90.00
_cell.angle_beta   90.00
_cell.angle_gamma   90.00
#
_symmetry.space_group_name_H-M   'P 1'
#
loop_
_entity.id
_entity.type
_entity.pdbx_description
1 polymer ?
#
loop_
_entity_poly.entity_id
_entity_poly.type
_entity_poly.pdbx_seq_one_letter_code
_entity_poly.pdbx_strand_id
1 'polypeptide(L)'
;MADMNKKIEEDVVKAAGVAVIDDDGLLVADDEWTEEREELAKALLEQDKKVVPPFWQNKYEKEAAKSWDLFYKRNSTNFYKDRHYLHLVFSDLAPKEGDTSDEKTWLLEVGCGVGNAALPLLEVNPRLHVVAIDFAAKAVELFHQQPLYDPSRCHVSVCDITTDPLPAVIDAEGGVHFALFMFCLSALHPDKMQAAVQKIADAVKPGGKVWPPS
;
A
#
# COMPACT_ATOMS: atom_id res chain seq x y z
N MET A 1 -0.57 -29.05 7.50
CA MET A 1 -0.21 -27.85 6.70
C MET A 1 0.81 -28.21 5.61
N ALA A 2 1.91 -28.91 5.92
CA ALA A 2 2.90 -29.35 4.91
C ALA A 2 2.30 -30.13 3.72
N ASP A 3 1.43 -31.12 3.98
CA ASP A 3 0.80 -31.91 2.89
C ASP A 3 -0.19 -31.11 2.03
N MET A 4 -0.75 -30.03 2.56
CA MET A 4 -1.70 -29.18 1.84
C MET A 4 -0.96 -28.21 0.92
N ASN A 5 0.16 -27.66 1.37
CA ASN A 5 1.03 -26.79 0.57
C ASN A 5 1.63 -27.55 -0.61
N LYS A 6 2.08 -28.78 -0.38
CA LYS A 6 2.64 -29.64 -1.43
C LYS A 6 1.63 -29.94 -2.55
N LYS A 7 0.36 -30.17 -2.17
CA LYS A 7 -0.71 -30.41 -3.14
C LYS A 7 -1.06 -29.15 -3.94
N ILE A 8 -1.01 -27.98 -3.31
CA ILE A 8 -1.23 -26.69 -3.97
C ILE A 8 -0.07 -26.39 -4.94
N GLU A 9 1.17 -26.64 -4.54
CA GLU A 9 2.34 -26.51 -5.42
C GLU A 9 2.23 -27.42 -6.65
N GLU A 10 1.89 -28.70 -6.45
CA GLU A 10 1.67 -29.66 -7.55
C GLU A 10 0.58 -29.18 -8.52
N ASP A 11 -0.53 -28.65 -8.01
CA ASP A 11 -1.62 -28.12 -8.83
C ASP A 11 -1.23 -26.84 -9.59
N VAL A 12 -0.43 -25.96 -8.97
CA VAL A 12 0.08 -24.72 -9.59
C VAL A 12 1.09 -25.04 -10.70
N VAL A 13 2.05 -25.94 -10.46
CA VAL A 13 3.02 -26.37 -11.47
C VAL A 13 2.31 -27.02 -12.66
N LYS A 14 1.30 -27.84 -12.39
CA LYS A 14 0.50 -28.51 -13.42
C LYS A 14 -0.34 -27.53 -14.25
N ALA A 15 -0.85 -26.46 -13.64
CA ALA A 15 -1.66 -25.45 -14.33
C ALA A 15 -0.80 -24.43 -15.10
N ALA A 16 0.34 -24.01 -14.55
CA ALA A 16 1.18 -22.96 -15.12
C ALA A 16 2.26 -23.49 -16.09
N GLY A 17 2.60 -24.79 -16.03
CA GLY A 17 3.64 -25.38 -16.89
C GLY A 17 5.07 -24.95 -16.55
N VAL A 18 5.25 -24.24 -15.42
CA VAL A 18 6.53 -23.79 -14.86
C VAL A 18 6.58 -24.20 -13.39
N ALA A 19 7.77 -24.61 -12.93
CA ALA A 19 8.00 -24.95 -11.53
C ALA A 19 7.75 -23.72 -10.64
N VAL A 20 7.25 -23.93 -9.42
CA VAL A 20 7.35 -22.92 -8.36
C VAL A 20 8.84 -22.65 -8.16
N ILE A 21 9.23 -21.39 -8.08
CA ILE A 21 10.63 -20.99 -7.93
C ILE A 21 11.11 -21.52 -6.57
N ASP A 22 11.91 -22.59 -6.59
CA ASP A 22 12.46 -23.27 -5.39
C ASP A 22 13.62 -22.50 -4.73
N ASP A 23 13.97 -21.33 -5.27
CA ASP A 23 15.04 -20.48 -4.76
C ASP A 23 14.43 -19.26 -4.06
N ASP A 24 14.51 -19.25 -2.73
CA ASP A 24 14.05 -18.16 -1.87
C ASP A 24 14.72 -16.80 -2.24
N GLY A 25 15.87 -16.82 -2.91
CA GLY A 25 16.57 -15.63 -3.40
C GLY A 25 16.07 -15.09 -4.74
N LEU A 26 15.24 -15.84 -5.48
CA LEU A 26 14.71 -15.46 -6.80
C LEU A 26 13.31 -14.82 -6.74
N LEU A 27 12.72 -14.68 -5.56
CA LEU A 27 11.41 -14.02 -5.38
C LEU A 27 11.46 -12.50 -5.59
N VAL A 28 12.65 -11.90 -5.49
CA VAL A 28 12.88 -10.47 -5.69
C VAL A 28 13.92 -10.30 -6.79
N ALA A 29 13.46 -9.94 -7.98
CA ALA A 29 14.34 -9.40 -9.02
C ALA A 29 14.38 -7.88 -8.87
N ASP A 30 15.57 -7.31 -8.82
CA ASP A 30 15.72 -5.86 -8.91
C ASP A 30 15.20 -5.39 -10.27
N ASP A 31 14.09 -4.63 -10.27
CA ASP A 31 13.50 -4.08 -11.48
C ASP A 31 14.24 -2.79 -11.85
N GLU A 32 15.33 -2.93 -12.62
CA GLU A 32 16.12 -1.78 -13.04
C GLU A 32 15.41 -0.99 -14.16
N TRP A 33 15.26 0.32 -13.96
CA TRP A 33 14.81 1.23 -15.00
C TRP A 33 15.93 1.50 -16.01
N THR A 34 15.96 0.72 -17.09
CA THR A 34 16.97 0.83 -18.15
C THR A 34 16.58 1.85 -19.22
N GLU A 35 17.57 2.34 -19.99
CA GLU A 35 17.33 3.20 -21.17
C GLU A 35 16.36 2.53 -22.17
N GLU A 36 16.52 1.21 -22.40
CA GLU A 36 15.62 0.44 -23.27
C GLU A 36 14.16 0.45 -22.79
N ARG A 37 13.93 0.38 -21.48
CA ARG A 37 12.58 0.50 -20.89
C ARG A 37 12.03 1.91 -21.03
N GLU A 38 12.88 2.91 -20.88
CA GLU A 38 12.49 4.30 -21.12
C GLU A 38 12.07 4.51 -22.59
N GLU A 39 12.82 3.97 -23.54
CA GLU A 39 12.47 3.99 -24.96
C GLU A 39 11.16 3.26 -25.25
N LEU A 40 10.96 2.06 -24.68
CA LEU A 40 9.72 1.31 -24.80
C LEU A 40 8.53 2.09 -24.21
N ALA A 41 8.69 2.68 -23.03
CA ALA A 41 7.65 3.49 -22.39
C ALA A 41 7.29 4.71 -23.26
N LYS A 42 8.29 5.41 -23.81
CA LYS A 42 8.07 6.52 -24.76
C LYS A 42 7.31 6.05 -26.01
N ALA A 43 7.70 4.92 -26.60
CA ALA A 43 7.04 4.37 -27.79
C ALA A 43 5.58 3.96 -27.50
N LEU A 44 5.29 3.40 -26.33
CA LEU A 44 3.92 3.08 -25.90
C LEU A 44 3.08 4.35 -25.69
N LEU A 45 3.63 5.38 -25.06
CA LEU A 45 2.96 6.67 -24.88
C LEU A 45 2.67 7.37 -26.21
N GLU A 46 3.54 7.24 -27.22
CA GLU A 46 3.28 7.78 -28.56
C GLU A 46 2.10 7.10 -29.26
N GLN A 47 1.85 5.82 -28.97
CA GLN A 47 0.71 5.08 -29.50
C GLN A 47 -0.59 5.43 -28.75
N ASP A 48 -0.50 5.76 -27.47
CA ASP A 48 -1.67 6.11 -26.65
C ASP A 48 -2.08 7.59 -26.77
N LYS A 49 -2.69 7.92 -27.91
CA LYS A 49 -3.16 9.28 -28.20
C LYS A 49 -4.57 9.57 -27.68
N LYS A 50 -5.22 8.59 -27.02
CA LYS A 50 -6.64 8.70 -26.66
C LYS A 50 -6.79 9.40 -25.32
N VAL A 51 -6.79 10.73 -25.35
CA VAL A 51 -7.01 11.53 -24.15
C VAL A 51 -8.50 11.55 -23.78
N VAL A 52 -8.80 11.35 -22.50
CA VAL A 52 -10.15 11.52 -21.96
C VAL A 52 -10.56 12.99 -22.09
N PRO A 53 -11.75 13.35 -22.59
CA PRO A 53 -12.15 14.75 -22.72
C PRO A 53 -12.14 15.52 -21.37
N PRO A 54 -11.84 16.83 -21.35
CA PRO A 54 -11.72 17.61 -20.11
C PRO A 54 -12.95 17.55 -19.20
N PHE A 55 -14.15 17.45 -19.76
CA PHE A 55 -15.38 17.26 -18.99
C PHE A 55 -15.34 16.00 -18.12
N TRP A 56 -14.90 14.87 -18.71
CA TRP A 56 -14.82 13.60 -18.01
C TRP A 56 -13.68 13.57 -17.00
N GLN A 57 -12.52 14.17 -17.32
CA GLN A 57 -11.42 14.34 -16.36
C GLN A 57 -11.91 15.07 -15.11
N ASN A 58 -12.52 16.24 -15.28
CA ASN A 58 -13.07 17.04 -14.18
C ASN A 58 -14.16 16.31 -13.40
N LYS A 59 -15.01 15.54 -14.08
CA LYS A 59 -16.05 14.76 -13.43
C LYS A 59 -15.46 13.64 -12.57
N TYR A 60 -14.54 12.85 -13.13
CA TYR A 60 -13.91 11.74 -12.41
C TYR A 60 -13.10 12.24 -11.22
N GLU A 61 -12.42 13.38 -11.36
CA GLU A 61 -11.70 14.00 -10.24
C GLU A 61 -12.66 14.44 -9.13
N LYS A 62 -13.74 15.15 -9.46
CA LYS A 62 -14.73 15.61 -8.48
C LYS A 62 -15.51 14.49 -7.83
N GLU A 63 -15.77 13.42 -8.57
CA GLU A 63 -16.55 12.27 -8.11
C GLU A 63 -15.67 11.10 -7.65
N ALA A 64 -14.34 11.28 -7.54
CA ALA A 64 -13.40 10.23 -7.17
C ALA A 64 -13.77 9.61 -5.83
N ALA A 65 -13.92 10.44 -4.79
CA ALA A 65 -14.30 9.99 -3.45
C ALA A 65 -15.60 9.16 -3.48
N LYS A 66 -16.65 9.65 -4.17
CA LYS A 66 -17.92 8.94 -4.32
C LYS A 66 -17.77 7.60 -5.05
N SER A 67 -16.91 7.54 -6.06
CA SER A 67 -16.68 6.34 -6.87
C SER A 67 -16.03 5.25 -6.02
N TRP A 68 -15.02 5.60 -5.22
CA TRP A 68 -14.39 4.67 -4.29
C TRP A 68 -15.31 4.25 -3.16
N ASP A 69 -16.11 5.18 -2.64
CA ASP A 69 -17.11 4.89 -1.63
C ASP A 69 -18.16 3.88 -2.13
N LEU A 70 -18.60 4.02 -3.38
CA LEU A 70 -19.51 3.08 -4.04
C LEU A 70 -18.83 1.74 -4.30
N PHE A 71 -17.56 1.75 -4.69
CA PHE A 71 -16.76 0.54 -4.87
C PHE A 71 -16.71 -0.27 -3.56
N TYR A 72 -16.38 0.34 -2.43
CA TYR A 72 -16.35 -0.39 -1.15
C TYR A 72 -17.74 -0.82 -0.68
N LYS A 73 -18.80 -0.03 -0.95
CA LYS A 73 -20.19 -0.46 -0.70
C LYS A 73 -20.56 -1.72 -1.48
N ARG A 74 -20.05 -1.87 -2.71
CA ARG A 74 -20.37 -3.01 -3.58
C ARG A 74 -19.52 -4.24 -3.28
N ASN A 75 -18.23 -4.06 -3.03
CA ASN A 75 -17.29 -5.18 -2.93
C ASN A 75 -16.92 -5.56 -1.48
N SER A 76 -17.27 -4.71 -0.50
CA SER A 76 -16.95 -4.91 0.91
C SER A 76 -15.45 -5.21 1.11
N THR A 77 -15.11 -6.29 1.81
CA THR A 77 -13.74 -6.65 2.24
C THR A 77 -13.07 -7.68 1.32
N ASN A 78 -13.74 -8.13 0.26
CA ASN A 78 -13.34 -9.34 -0.48
C ASN A 78 -12.59 -9.05 -1.80
N PHE A 79 -12.36 -7.77 -2.13
CA PHE A 79 -11.80 -7.41 -3.43
C PHE A 79 -10.28 -7.62 -3.50
N TYR A 80 -9.55 -7.10 -2.52
CA TYR A 80 -8.09 -7.26 -2.44
C TYR A 80 -7.75 -8.39 -1.48
N LYS A 81 -6.68 -9.13 -1.80
CA LYS A 81 -6.12 -10.13 -0.90
C LYS A 81 -5.19 -9.48 0.11
N ASP A 82 -5.12 -10.08 1.28
CA ASP A 82 -4.16 -9.69 2.32
C ASP A 82 -2.72 -9.90 1.87
N ARG A 83 -1.90 -8.87 2.08
CA ARG A 83 -0.51 -8.79 1.62
C ARG A 83 0.45 -9.31 2.68
N HIS A 84 0.28 -10.58 3.05
CA HIS A 84 1.10 -11.23 4.07
C HIS A 84 2.60 -11.25 3.74
N TYR A 85 2.99 -11.04 2.48
CA TYR A 85 4.38 -11.06 2.03
C TYR A 85 5.13 -9.72 2.24
N LEU A 86 4.47 -8.64 2.67
CA LEU A 86 5.12 -7.32 2.71
C LEU A 86 6.31 -7.24 3.66
N HIS A 87 6.29 -7.98 4.76
CA HIS A 87 7.43 -8.05 5.67
C HIS A 87 8.65 -8.78 5.08
N LEU A 88 8.44 -9.65 4.08
CA LEU A 88 9.52 -10.32 3.35
C LEU A 88 10.16 -9.38 2.33
N VAL A 89 9.32 -8.59 1.65
CA VAL A 89 9.77 -7.62 0.64
C VAL A 89 10.41 -6.39 1.29
N PHE A 90 9.81 -5.90 2.38
CA PHE A 90 10.29 -4.76 3.15
C PHE A 90 10.75 -5.27 4.52
N SER A 91 11.98 -5.78 4.57
CA SER A 91 12.57 -6.39 5.77
C SER A 91 12.58 -5.46 6.99
N ASP A 92 12.57 -4.14 6.79
CA ASP A 92 12.46 -3.17 7.88
C ASP A 92 11.10 -3.24 8.61
N LEU A 93 10.05 -3.76 7.97
CA LEU A 93 8.73 -3.98 8.55
C LEU A 93 8.61 -5.33 9.27
N ALA A 94 9.57 -6.24 9.08
CA ALA A 94 9.57 -7.53 9.75
C ALA A 94 9.85 -7.39 11.26
N PRO A 95 9.31 -8.32 12.08
CA PRO A 95 9.73 -8.40 13.48
C PRO A 95 11.24 -8.65 13.56
N LYS A 96 11.94 -7.90 14.41
CA LYS A 96 13.36 -8.11 14.69
C LYS A 96 13.51 -9.11 15.83
N GLU A 97 14.09 -10.28 15.54
CA GLU A 97 14.32 -11.30 16.57
C GLU A 97 15.25 -10.79 17.67
N GLY A 98 14.89 -11.07 18.94
CA GLY A 98 15.69 -10.68 20.11
C GLY A 98 15.60 -9.19 20.49
N ASP A 99 14.79 -8.41 19.78
CA ASP A 99 14.55 -7.01 20.11
C ASP A 99 13.56 -6.91 21.28
N THR A 100 14.11 -6.65 22.47
CA THR A 100 13.36 -6.44 23.73
C THR A 100 13.05 -4.97 23.99
N SER A 101 13.31 -4.10 23.02
CA SER A 101 13.02 -2.68 23.12
C SER A 101 11.51 -2.43 23.11
N ASP A 102 11.04 -1.57 24.01
CA ASP A 102 9.67 -1.03 24.00
C ASP A 102 9.49 0.07 22.92
N GLU A 103 10.50 0.33 22.08
CA GLU A 103 10.42 1.35 21.04
C GLU A 103 9.46 0.95 19.91
N LYS A 104 8.50 1.84 19.67
CA LYS A 104 7.48 1.70 18.63
C LYS A 104 8.07 2.01 17.26
N THR A 105 7.72 1.17 16.29
CA THR A 105 7.98 1.44 14.87
C THR A 105 6.70 1.97 14.24
N TRP A 106 6.75 3.14 13.63
CA TRP A 106 5.58 3.84 13.10
C TRP A 106 5.54 3.76 11.57
N LEU A 107 4.40 3.36 11.01
CA LEU A 107 4.15 3.26 9.58
C LEU A 107 2.93 4.11 9.18
N LEU A 108 3.07 4.95 8.17
CA LEU A 108 1.95 5.60 7.47
C LEU A 108 1.52 4.74 6.27
N GLU A 109 0.27 4.28 6.23
CA GLU A 109 -0.32 3.69 5.02
C GLU A 109 -1.29 4.66 4.36
N VAL A 110 -1.00 5.05 3.11
CA VAL A 110 -1.84 5.95 2.30
C VAL A 110 -2.64 5.14 1.27
N GLY A 111 -3.97 5.28 1.30
CA GLY A 111 -4.88 4.45 0.52
C GLY A 111 -5.06 3.08 1.15
N CYS A 112 -5.30 3.04 2.46
CA CYS A 112 -5.29 1.81 3.25
C CYS A 112 -6.45 0.84 2.94
N GLY A 113 -7.49 1.32 2.25
CA GLY A 113 -8.68 0.55 1.95
C GLY A 113 -9.30 -0.07 3.20
N VAL A 114 -9.41 -1.40 3.20
CA VAL A 114 -9.95 -2.16 4.34
C VAL A 114 -8.85 -2.81 5.19
N GLY A 115 -7.58 -2.45 4.99
CA GLY A 115 -6.46 -2.89 5.83
C GLY A 115 -5.71 -4.13 5.36
N ASN A 116 -5.82 -4.50 4.08
CA ASN A 116 -5.16 -5.68 3.53
C ASN A 116 -3.61 -5.64 3.62
N ALA A 117 -2.98 -4.48 3.84
CA ALA A 117 -1.55 -4.38 4.10
C ALA A 117 -1.25 -4.18 5.59
N ALA A 118 -1.85 -3.17 6.23
CA ALA A 118 -1.63 -2.88 7.65
C ALA A 118 -1.93 -4.04 8.59
N LEU A 119 -3.05 -4.75 8.40
CA LEU A 119 -3.50 -5.75 9.38
C LEU A 119 -2.58 -6.98 9.43
N PRO A 120 -2.17 -7.60 8.30
CA PRO A 120 -1.16 -8.65 8.32
C PRO A 120 0.17 -8.19 8.92
N LEU A 121 0.59 -6.94 8.66
CA LEU A 121 1.83 -6.40 9.23
C LEU A 121 1.75 -6.24 10.76
N LEU A 122 0.60 -5.77 11.27
CA LEU A 122 0.33 -5.66 12.70
C LEU A 122 0.26 -7.02 13.40
N GLU A 123 -0.15 -8.08 12.69
CA GLU A 123 -0.18 -9.44 13.21
C GLU A 123 1.24 -9.99 13.42
N VAL A 124 2.14 -9.78 12.44
CA VAL A 124 3.50 -10.34 12.49
C VAL A 124 4.51 -9.47 13.24
N ASN A 125 4.28 -8.17 13.36
CA ASN A 125 5.20 -7.24 14.04
C ASN A 125 4.54 -6.59 15.27
N PRO A 126 4.80 -7.09 16.49
CA PRO A 126 4.22 -6.57 17.72
C PRO A 126 4.59 -5.11 18.04
N ARG A 127 5.73 -4.62 17.54
CA ARG A 127 6.21 -3.24 17.77
C ARG A 127 5.68 -2.25 16.73
N LEU A 128 5.00 -2.74 15.70
CA LEU A 128 4.47 -1.89 14.66
C LEU A 128 3.23 -1.14 15.15
N HIS A 129 3.24 0.16 14.93
CA HIS A 129 2.11 1.05 15.03
C HIS A 129 1.83 1.62 13.64
N VAL A 130 0.55 1.67 13.27
CA VAL A 130 0.13 2.11 11.94
C VAL A 130 -0.78 3.32 12.05
N VAL A 131 -0.49 4.32 11.22
CA VAL A 131 -1.43 5.38 10.85
C VAL A 131 -1.92 5.07 9.44
N ALA A 132 -3.18 4.68 9.30
CA ALA A 132 -3.77 4.28 8.04
C ALA A 132 -4.80 5.32 7.59
N ILE A 133 -4.64 5.82 6.37
CA ILE A 133 -5.56 6.80 5.80
C ILE A 133 -6.14 6.33 4.49
N ASP A 134 -7.43 6.62 4.29
CA ASP A 134 -8.11 6.45 3.02
C ASP A 134 -9.09 7.61 2.84
N PHE A 135 -9.23 8.10 1.62
CA PHE A 135 -10.19 9.17 1.34
C PHE A 135 -11.65 8.69 1.28
N ALA A 136 -11.89 7.39 1.14
CA ALA A 136 -13.22 6.81 1.09
C ALA A 136 -13.69 6.42 2.50
N ALA A 137 -14.73 7.12 2.98
CA ALA A 137 -15.30 6.89 4.30
C ALA A 137 -15.76 5.44 4.51
N LYS A 138 -16.29 4.80 3.47
CA LYS A 138 -16.68 3.39 3.56
C LYS A 138 -15.50 2.45 3.76
N ALA A 139 -14.33 2.73 3.17
CA ALA A 139 -13.13 1.91 3.39
C ALA A 139 -12.73 1.92 4.87
N VAL A 140 -12.62 3.12 5.45
CA VAL A 140 -12.30 3.33 6.87
C VAL A 140 -13.33 2.66 7.78
N GLU A 141 -14.62 2.78 7.47
CA GLU A 141 -15.68 2.10 8.22
C GLU A 141 -15.52 0.57 8.20
N LEU A 142 -15.22 -0.02 7.05
CA LEU A 142 -15.00 -1.46 6.90
C LEU A 142 -13.68 -1.91 7.54
N PHE A 143 -12.65 -1.06 7.52
CA PHE A 143 -11.38 -1.30 8.21
C PHE A 143 -11.62 -1.45 9.71
N HIS A 144 -12.37 -0.54 10.34
CA HIS A 144 -12.68 -0.62 11.77
C HIS A 144 -13.45 -1.89 12.17
N GLN A 145 -14.12 -2.54 11.21
CA GLN A 145 -14.85 -3.79 11.43
C GLN A 145 -13.98 -5.04 11.26
N GLN A 146 -12.72 -4.90 10.83
CA GLN A 146 -11.84 -6.04 10.63
C GLN A 146 -11.47 -6.71 11.97
N PRO A 147 -11.42 -8.05 12.05
CA PRO A 147 -11.12 -8.76 13.30
C PRO A 147 -9.75 -8.46 13.91
N LEU A 148 -8.75 -8.15 13.07
CA LEU A 148 -7.39 -7.83 13.49
C LEU A 148 -7.19 -6.34 13.83
N TYR A 149 -8.23 -5.52 13.71
CA TYR A 149 -8.14 -4.10 14.05
C TYR A 149 -7.92 -3.93 15.56
N ASP A 150 -6.79 -3.33 15.91
CA ASP A 150 -6.42 -3.00 17.28
C ASP A 150 -6.23 -1.48 17.41
N PRO A 151 -7.17 -0.76 18.05
CA PRO A 151 -7.09 0.69 18.17
C PRO A 151 -5.92 1.18 19.03
N SER A 152 -5.25 0.30 19.80
CA SER A 152 -4.06 0.66 20.55
C SER A 152 -2.79 0.74 19.69
N ARG A 153 -2.81 0.08 18.52
CA ARG A 153 -1.68 0.00 17.58
C ARG A 153 -2.01 0.55 16.20
N CYS A 154 -3.27 0.80 15.88
CA CYS A 154 -3.70 1.23 14.56
C CYS A 154 -4.66 2.43 14.64
N HIS A 155 -4.20 3.57 14.14
CA HIS A 155 -5.00 4.78 13.97
C HIS A 155 -5.49 4.83 12.52
N VAL A 156 -6.79 4.64 12.32
CA VAL A 156 -7.41 4.67 10.99
C VAL A 156 -8.32 5.89 10.89
N SER A 157 -8.25 6.64 9.79
CA SER A 157 -9.09 7.83 9.60
C SER A 157 -9.32 8.17 8.15
N VAL A 158 -10.43 8.85 7.87
CA VAL A 158 -10.70 9.42 6.55
C VAL A 158 -9.78 10.62 6.32
N CYS A 159 -9.00 10.60 5.24
CA CYS A 159 -8.12 11.70 4.88
C CYS A 159 -7.83 11.66 3.37
N ASP A 160 -8.11 12.77 2.69
CA ASP A 160 -7.65 13.02 1.32
C ASP A 160 -6.20 13.53 1.37
N ILE A 161 -5.26 12.66 0.97
CA ILE A 161 -3.82 12.98 0.94
C ILE A 161 -3.50 14.25 0.14
N THR A 162 -4.37 14.66 -0.79
CA THR A 162 -4.14 15.83 -1.64
C THR A 162 -4.55 17.15 -1.01
N THR A 163 -5.47 17.14 -0.04
CA THR A 163 -6.07 18.38 0.50
C THR A 163 -6.03 18.44 2.02
N ASP A 164 -6.27 17.32 2.71
CA ASP A 164 -6.37 17.29 4.17
C ASP A 164 -4.99 17.30 4.85
N PRO A 165 -4.90 17.81 6.09
CA PRO A 165 -3.74 17.59 6.93
C PRO A 165 -3.64 16.10 7.32
N LEU A 166 -2.41 15.61 7.51
CA LEU A 166 -2.20 14.27 8.03
C LEU A 166 -2.67 14.14 9.49
N PRO A 167 -3.01 12.93 9.96
CA PRO A 167 -3.45 12.72 11.34
C PRO A 167 -2.43 13.21 12.37
N ALA A 168 -2.90 13.98 13.37
CA ALA A 168 -2.06 14.64 14.37
C ALA A 168 -1.19 13.69 15.23
N VAL A 169 -1.53 12.40 15.26
CA VAL A 169 -0.70 11.37 15.91
C VAL A 169 0.68 11.26 15.28
N ILE A 170 0.82 11.55 13.97
CA ILE A 170 2.11 11.57 13.29
C ILE A 170 3.02 12.62 13.93
N ASP A 171 2.54 13.85 14.07
CA ASP A 171 3.33 14.94 14.67
C ASP A 171 3.61 14.67 16.16
N ALA A 172 2.63 14.13 16.90
CA ALA A 172 2.78 13.80 18.31
C ALA A 172 3.90 12.76 18.58
N GLU A 173 4.15 11.87 17.62
CA GLU A 173 5.18 10.82 17.69
C GLU A 173 6.48 11.23 16.98
N GLY A 174 6.56 12.50 16.56
CA GLY A 174 7.71 13.10 15.88
C GLY A 174 7.92 12.59 14.45
N GLY A 175 6.87 12.11 13.80
CA GLY A 175 6.88 11.53 12.45
C GLY A 175 6.70 10.01 12.43
N VAL A 176 6.77 9.43 11.23
CA VAL A 176 6.76 7.98 11.01
C VAL A 176 8.13 7.47 10.55
N HIS A 177 8.44 6.21 10.82
CA HIS A 177 9.67 5.59 10.32
C HIS A 177 9.54 5.18 8.87
N PHE A 178 8.34 4.76 8.48
CA PHE A 178 8.06 4.25 7.15
C PHE A 178 6.76 4.82 6.60
N ALA A 179 6.64 4.87 5.27
CA ALA A 179 5.39 5.12 4.58
C ALA A 179 5.16 4.09 3.46
N LEU A 180 3.94 3.56 3.38
CA LEU A 180 3.42 2.75 2.28
C LEU A 180 2.41 3.58 1.50
N PHE A 181 2.65 3.73 0.21
CA PHE A 181 1.84 4.47 -0.75
C PHE A 181 1.58 3.62 -2.01
N MET A 182 1.23 2.35 -1.80
CA MET A 182 1.05 1.36 -2.86
C MET A 182 -0.30 1.50 -3.56
N PHE A 183 -0.28 1.50 -4.89
CA PHE A 183 -1.48 1.56 -5.75
C PHE A 183 -2.40 2.78 -5.51
N CYS A 184 -1.88 3.85 -4.89
CA CYS A 184 -2.63 5.07 -4.62
C CYS A 184 -2.09 6.28 -5.41
N LEU A 185 -0.77 6.41 -5.58
CA LEU A 185 -0.17 7.52 -6.35
C LEU A 185 -0.75 7.64 -7.76
N SER A 186 -0.87 6.52 -8.48
CA SER A 186 -1.41 6.48 -9.85
C SER A 186 -2.91 6.78 -9.94
N ALA A 187 -3.63 6.79 -8.81
CA ALA A 187 -5.03 7.20 -8.74
C ALA A 187 -5.20 8.72 -8.53
N LEU A 188 -4.11 9.45 -8.28
CA LEU A 188 -4.13 10.90 -8.14
C LEU A 188 -3.97 11.58 -9.49
N HIS A 189 -4.54 12.79 -9.62
CA HIS A 189 -4.21 13.66 -10.75
C HIS A 189 -2.71 13.99 -10.76
N PRO A 190 -2.02 13.99 -11.91
CA PRO A 190 -0.58 14.26 -12.01
C PRO A 190 -0.13 15.53 -11.26
N ASP A 191 -0.88 16.63 -11.40
CA ASP A 191 -0.59 17.90 -10.72
C ASP A 191 -0.59 17.81 -9.18
N LYS A 192 -1.23 16.78 -8.61
CA LYS A 192 -1.32 16.56 -7.16
C LYS A 192 -0.28 15.56 -6.65
N MET A 193 0.32 14.76 -7.53
CA MET A 193 1.25 13.69 -7.17
C MET A 193 2.45 14.22 -6.40
N GLN A 194 3.10 15.28 -6.90
CA GLN A 194 4.30 15.85 -6.26
C GLN A 194 4.00 16.38 -4.85
N ALA A 195 2.89 17.09 -4.67
CA ALA A 195 2.49 17.62 -3.37
C ALA A 195 2.13 16.51 -2.37
N ALA A 196 1.45 15.45 -2.83
CA ALA A 196 1.14 14.29 -2.00
C ALA A 196 2.41 13.56 -1.54
N VAL A 197 3.37 13.33 -2.46
CA VAL A 197 4.66 12.71 -2.14
C VAL A 197 5.46 13.58 -1.17
N GLN A 198 5.52 14.89 -1.39
CA GLN A 198 6.23 15.81 -0.48
C GLN A 198 5.62 15.78 0.93
N LYS A 199 4.29 15.80 1.03
CA LYS A 199 3.58 15.69 2.32
C LYS A 199 3.93 14.39 3.06
N ILE A 200 4.05 13.27 2.34
CA ILE A 200 4.49 11.99 2.92
C ILE A 200 5.95 12.06 3.34
N ALA A 201 6.83 12.61 2.49
CA ALA A 201 8.25 12.74 2.79
C ALA A 201 8.50 13.60 4.04
N ASP A 202 7.76 14.70 4.21
CA ASP A 202 7.85 15.58 5.38
C ASP A 202 7.40 14.89 6.68
N ALA A 203 6.51 13.90 6.59
CA ALA A 203 6.06 13.10 7.73
C ALA A 203 7.05 11.99 8.13
N VAL A 204 7.99 11.64 7.25
CA VAL A 204 8.96 10.56 7.47
C VAL A 204 10.17 11.09 8.21
N LYS A 205 10.56 10.39 9.29
CA LYS A 205 11.74 10.71 10.11
C LYS A 205 13.03 10.63 9.27
N PRO A 206 14.09 11.37 9.65
CA PRO A 206 15.41 11.19 9.04
C PRO A 206 15.85 9.72 9.05
N GLY A 207 16.23 9.19 7.88
CA GLY A 207 16.60 7.78 7.70
C GLY A 207 15.43 6.82 7.49
N GLY A 208 14.19 7.31 7.50
CA GLY A 208 13.00 6.55 7.16
C GLY A 208 12.87 6.28 5.65
N LYS A 209 11.89 5.44 5.27
CA LYS A 209 11.71 4.97 3.89
C LYS A 209 10.26 5.12 3.42
N VAL A 210 10.08 5.35 2.12
CA VAL A 210 8.77 5.40 1.44
C VAL A 210 8.73 4.31 0.37
N TRP A 211 7.64 3.54 0.33
CA TRP A 211 7.40 2.52 -0.69
C TRP A 211 6.02 2.72 -1.36
N PRO A 212 5.77 2.22 -2.58
CA PRO A 212 6.74 1.56 -3.45
C PRO A 212 7.79 2.59 -3.90
N PRO A 213 9.06 2.17 -4.03
CA PRO A 213 10.09 3.08 -4.50
C PRO A 213 9.73 3.53 -5.92
N SER A 214 9.97 4.81 -6.21
CA SER A 214 9.84 5.42 -7.53
C SER A 214 10.80 4.80 -8.53
#